data_AF-A0A5C8TCK7-F1
#
_entry.id   AF-A0A5C8TCK7-F1
#
_cell.length_a   1.000
_cell.length_b   1.000
_cell.length_c   1.000
_cell.angle_alpha   90.00
_cell.angle_beta   90.00
_cell.angle_gamma   90.00
#
_symmetry.space_group_name_H-M   'P 1'
#
loop_
_entity.id
_entity.type
_entity.pdbx_description
1 polymer ?
#
loop_
_entity_poly.entity_id
_entity_poly.type
_entity_poly.pdbx_seq_one_letter_code
_entity_poly.pdbx_strand_id
1 'polypeptide(L)'
;MLDPDTNPTRDRCNDGPSPAPFVSTENLSDPAIRDLLSETVSNVARSSQVDAAYAACRAIGGGQGFFRNWKEKLDALLLPTYRLLCEVHNDPGQIARIAAESDIEPTKAARRNPALICMTIGARPTNTDQRKLCSDWSMLLRCALAESTPVEKFTGFVERTSIRDCKVAIAKQKRRAKLAAGLPTVEPRSSGPAVAEPDHAREEGSPRLELRLHGADGTTGETVELPASIHGTVMDALTAPGSQIERLERLAASLQALARELTLGTGTGDPRPDGGEPEADEATAEAADV
;
A
#
# COMPACT_ATOMS: atom_id res chain seq x y z
N MET A 1 -59.21 -12.29 -1.06
CA MET A 1 -58.83 -13.71 -0.98
C MET A 1 -57.51 -13.75 -0.23
N LEU A 2 -57.57 -14.28 0.99
CA LEU A 2 -56.47 -14.37 1.95
C LEU A 2 -56.10 -15.84 2.02
N ASP A 3 -54.86 -16.21 1.65
CA ASP A 3 -54.32 -17.54 1.88
C ASP A 3 -53.42 -17.50 3.13
N PRO A 4 -53.75 -18.27 4.19
CA PRO A 4 -52.93 -18.37 5.39
C PRO A 4 -52.14 -19.68 5.34
N ASP A 5 -50.88 -19.63 4.91
CA ASP A 5 -49.99 -20.80 4.95
C ASP A 5 -49.08 -20.81 6.19
N THR A 6 -49.59 -21.52 7.19
CA THR A 6 -48.94 -22.58 7.98
C THR A 6 -47.41 -22.61 8.02
N ASN A 7 -46.84 -22.11 9.10
CA ASN A 7 -45.42 -22.26 9.44
C ASN A 7 -45.25 -23.49 10.37
N PRO A 8 -44.45 -24.51 10.02
CA PRO A 8 -44.30 -25.70 10.85
C PRO A 8 -43.40 -25.42 12.05
N THR A 9 -44.00 -25.51 13.24
CA THR A 9 -43.34 -25.53 14.54
C THR A 9 -42.33 -26.67 14.59
N ARG A 10 -41.04 -26.35 14.44
CA ARG A 10 -39.94 -27.28 14.70
C ARG A 10 -39.80 -27.48 16.21
N ASP A 11 -40.22 -28.66 16.66
CA ASP A 11 -39.85 -29.23 17.95
C ASP A 11 -38.31 -29.21 18.09
N ARG A 12 -37.81 -28.26 18.88
CA ARG A 12 -36.43 -28.25 19.34
C ARG A 12 -36.34 -29.24 20.49
N CYS A 13 -35.79 -30.42 20.23
CA CYS A 13 -35.23 -31.28 21.26
C CYS A 13 -34.26 -30.44 22.09
N ASN A 14 -34.67 -30.20 23.33
CA ASN A 14 -33.93 -29.48 24.35
C ASN A 14 -32.87 -30.44 24.89
N ASP A 15 -31.77 -30.60 24.14
CA ASP A 15 -30.57 -31.27 24.63
C ASP A 15 -29.97 -30.39 25.73
N GLY A 16 -30.42 -30.65 26.96
CA GLY A 16 -29.90 -30.00 28.16
C GLY A 16 -28.37 -30.12 28.20
N PRO A 17 -27.66 -29.11 28.71
CA PRO A 17 -26.21 -29.11 28.74
C PRO A 17 -25.74 -30.35 29.48
N SER A 18 -25.08 -31.25 28.74
CA SER A 18 -24.40 -32.42 29.31
C SER A 18 -23.50 -31.92 30.44
N PRO A 19 -23.67 -32.43 31.67
CA PRO A 19 -22.92 -31.95 32.82
C PRO A 19 -21.43 -32.14 32.53
N ALA A 20 -20.70 -31.02 32.51
CA ALA A 20 -19.26 -31.04 32.32
C ALA A 20 -18.65 -32.04 33.33
N PRO A 21 -17.75 -32.94 32.88
CA PRO A 21 -17.13 -33.91 33.76
C PRO A 21 -16.47 -33.17 34.92
N PHE A 22 -16.89 -33.51 36.14
CA PHE A 22 -16.34 -32.97 37.38
C PHE A 22 -14.87 -33.41 37.45
N VAL A 23 -13.95 -32.49 37.16
CA VAL A 23 -12.51 -32.73 37.30
C VAL A 23 -12.19 -32.65 38.79
N SER A 24 -11.95 -33.79 39.43
CA SER A 24 -11.57 -33.85 40.84
C SER A 24 -10.28 -33.06 41.09
N THR A 25 -10.34 -32.11 42.02
CA THR A 25 -9.25 -31.18 42.39
C THR A 25 -8.01 -31.85 43.01
N GLU A 26 -8.05 -33.15 43.30
CA GLU A 26 -6.96 -33.86 43.97
C GLU A 26 -5.74 -34.15 43.07
N ASN A 27 -5.86 -34.02 41.74
CA ASN A 27 -4.74 -34.19 40.80
C ASN A 27 -3.97 -32.89 40.46
N LEU A 28 -4.26 -31.76 41.11
CA LEU A 28 -3.58 -30.47 40.86
C LEU A 28 -2.15 -30.39 41.42
N SER A 29 -1.66 -31.45 42.07
CA SER A 29 -0.29 -31.50 42.61
C SER A 29 0.76 -31.90 41.57
N ASP A 30 0.35 -32.30 40.37
CA ASP A 30 1.28 -32.65 39.30
C ASP A 30 1.94 -31.36 38.73
N PRO A 31 3.26 -31.20 38.83
CA PRO A 31 3.96 -30.03 38.29
C PRO A 31 3.75 -29.85 36.78
N ALA A 32 3.53 -30.93 36.02
CA ALA A 32 3.26 -30.84 34.59
C ALA A 32 1.90 -30.17 34.29
N ILE A 33 0.88 -30.43 35.11
CA ILE A 33 -0.43 -29.79 34.97
C ILE A 33 -0.33 -28.30 35.35
N ARG A 34 0.47 -27.97 36.37
CA ARG A 34 0.70 -26.57 36.77
C ARG A 34 1.36 -25.75 35.68
N ASP A 35 2.36 -26.30 35.00
CA ASP A 35 3.06 -25.60 33.92
C ASP A 35 2.15 -25.38 32.71
N LEU A 36 1.33 -26.38 32.35
CA LEU A 36 0.31 -26.25 31.29
C LEU A 36 -0.76 -25.20 31.64
N LEU A 37 -1.22 -25.16 32.89
CA LEU A 37 -2.16 -24.13 33.35
C LEU A 37 -1.53 -22.74 33.35
N SER A 38 -0.26 -22.61 33.73
CA SER A 38 0.47 -21.33 33.68
C SER A 38 0.62 -20.81 32.25
N GLU A 39 0.94 -21.70 31.29
CA GLU A 39 1.08 -21.35 29.88
C GLU A 39 -0.27 -20.96 29.27
N THR A 40 -1.34 -21.71 29.56
CA THR A 40 -2.69 -21.39 29.08
C THR A 40 -3.22 -20.07 29.62
N VAL A 41 -3.05 -19.78 30.91
CA VAL A 41 -3.43 -18.48 31.50
C VAL A 41 -2.65 -17.34 30.85
N SER A 42 -1.35 -17.53 30.60
CA SER A 42 -0.50 -16.54 29.91
C SER A 42 -0.98 -16.28 28.47
N ASN A 43 -1.37 -17.34 27.75
CA ASN A 43 -1.89 -17.23 26.38
C ASN A 43 -3.26 -16.53 26.32
N VAL A 44 -4.16 -16.80 27.27
CA VAL A 44 -5.46 -16.12 27.37
C VAL A 44 -5.27 -14.64 27.68
N ALA A 45 -4.41 -14.30 28.65
CA ALA A 45 -4.10 -12.92 28.99
C ALA A 45 -3.53 -12.16 27.79
N ARG A 46 -2.57 -12.78 27.07
CA ARG A 46 -1.98 -12.21 25.86
C ARG A 46 -3.00 -12.00 24.75
N SER A 47 -3.89 -12.96 24.50
CA SER A 47 -4.96 -12.76 23.50
C SER A 47 -5.85 -11.57 23.88
N SER A 48 -6.22 -11.44 25.16
CA SER A 48 -7.04 -10.30 25.61
C SER A 48 -6.37 -8.95 25.40
N GLN A 49 -5.03 -8.87 25.57
CA GLN A 49 -4.25 -7.66 25.33
C GLN A 49 -4.20 -7.31 23.85
N VAL A 50 -4.00 -8.32 22.97
CA VAL A 50 -4.07 -8.15 21.51
C VAL A 50 -5.44 -7.63 21.09
N ASP A 51 -6.52 -8.23 21.61
CA ASP A 51 -7.90 -7.85 21.27
C ASP A 51 -8.22 -6.42 21.74
N ALA A 52 -7.76 -6.03 22.93
CA ALA A 52 -7.90 -4.67 23.42
C ALA A 52 -7.12 -3.65 22.57
N ALA A 53 -5.87 -3.97 22.19
CA ALA A 53 -5.06 -3.11 21.33
C ALA A 53 -5.64 -3.01 19.91
N TYR A 54 -6.19 -4.10 19.38
CA TYR A 54 -6.89 -4.14 18.10
C TYR A 54 -8.17 -3.30 18.14
N ALA A 55 -8.98 -3.44 19.18
CA ALA A 55 -10.18 -2.63 19.39
C ALA A 55 -9.85 -1.13 19.48
N ALA A 56 -8.79 -0.77 20.21
CA ALA A 56 -8.30 0.61 20.29
C ALA A 56 -7.91 1.16 18.91
N CYS A 57 -7.22 0.38 18.08
CA CYS A 57 -6.91 0.76 16.71
C CYS A 57 -8.17 0.97 15.86
N ARG A 58 -9.16 0.06 15.98
CA ARG A 58 -10.41 0.16 15.22
C ARG A 58 -11.26 1.37 15.65
N ALA A 59 -11.21 1.78 16.91
CA ALA A 59 -12.01 2.87 17.48
C ALA A 59 -11.64 4.27 16.96
N ILE A 60 -10.44 4.46 16.38
CA ILE A 60 -9.94 5.76 15.91
C ILE A 60 -10.75 6.30 14.71
N GLY A 61 -11.59 5.45 14.09
CA GLY A 61 -12.56 5.89 13.08
C GLY A 61 -11.90 6.29 11.75
N GLY A 62 -11.03 5.42 11.22
CA GLY A 62 -10.36 5.64 9.92
C GLY A 62 -11.35 6.02 8.80
N GLY A 63 -10.99 7.03 8.01
CA GLY A 63 -11.81 7.62 6.96
C GLY A 63 -11.23 8.94 6.39
N GLN A 64 -11.92 9.57 5.43
CA GLN A 64 -11.44 10.76 4.70
C GLN A 64 -11.01 11.94 5.60
N GLY A 65 -11.51 12.04 6.83
CA GLY A 65 -11.17 13.12 7.76
C GLY A 65 -9.87 12.94 8.55
N PHE A 66 -9.28 11.73 8.55
CA PHE A 66 -8.07 11.46 9.34
C PHE A 66 -6.83 12.08 8.70
N PHE A 67 -6.72 11.98 7.38
CA PHE A 67 -5.54 12.43 6.63
C PHE A 67 -5.49 13.94 6.32
N ARG A 68 -6.57 14.70 6.59
CA ARG A 68 -6.61 16.16 6.37
C ARG A 68 -5.79 16.94 7.41
N ASN A 69 -5.92 16.59 8.70
CA ASN A 69 -5.15 17.18 9.81
C ASN A 69 -4.27 16.12 10.48
N TRP A 70 -3.48 15.42 9.66
CA TRP A 70 -2.70 14.27 10.10
C TRP A 70 -1.77 14.55 11.29
N LYS A 71 -1.15 15.75 11.35
CA LYS A 71 -0.22 16.11 12.44
C LYS A 71 -0.88 16.15 13.82
N GLU A 72 -2.11 16.60 13.92
CA GLU A 72 -2.85 16.71 15.19
C GLU A 72 -3.38 15.35 15.66
N LYS A 73 -3.60 14.43 14.73
CA LYS A 73 -4.16 13.10 15.01
C LYS A 73 -3.10 12.01 15.11
N LEU A 74 -1.85 12.38 14.90
CA LEU A 74 -0.71 11.48 14.78
C LEU A 74 -0.50 10.65 16.05
N ASP A 75 -0.59 11.27 17.22
CA ASP A 75 -0.48 10.58 18.51
C ASP A 75 -1.68 9.66 18.78
N ALA A 76 -2.88 10.12 18.44
CA ALA A 76 -4.12 9.36 18.61
C ALA A 76 -4.13 8.08 17.74
N LEU A 77 -3.42 8.07 16.61
CA LEU A 77 -3.29 6.89 15.74
C LEU A 77 -2.04 6.05 16.00
N LEU A 78 -0.87 6.69 16.04
CA LEU A 78 0.38 5.94 16.09
C LEU A 78 0.55 5.22 17.42
N LEU A 79 0.14 5.82 18.54
CA LEU A 79 0.31 5.19 19.85
C LEU A 79 -0.46 3.85 19.98
N PRO A 80 -1.78 3.78 19.70
CA PRO A 80 -2.49 2.50 19.73
C PRO A 80 -1.98 1.53 18.66
N THR A 81 -1.59 2.03 17.49
CA THR A 81 -1.01 1.19 16.43
C THR A 81 0.33 0.58 16.86
N TYR A 82 1.17 1.35 17.54
CA TYR A 82 2.45 0.88 18.07
C TYR A 82 2.26 -0.14 19.18
N ARG A 83 1.28 0.08 20.08
CA ARG A 83 0.89 -0.91 21.09
C ARG A 83 0.50 -2.23 20.45
N LEU A 84 -0.40 -2.20 19.47
CA LEU A 84 -0.81 -3.40 18.73
C LEU A 84 0.39 -4.09 18.10
N LEU A 85 1.30 -3.34 17.47
CA LEU A 85 2.52 -3.88 16.88
C LEU A 85 3.40 -4.59 17.91
N CYS A 86 3.61 -4.00 19.10
CA CYS A 86 4.40 -4.62 20.16
C CYS A 86 3.84 -5.98 20.58
N GLU A 87 2.52 -6.13 20.64
CA GLU A 87 1.88 -7.41 21.02
C GLU A 87 2.01 -8.51 19.94
N VAL A 88 1.96 -8.11 18.66
CA VAL A 88 1.81 -9.05 17.54
C VAL A 88 3.09 -9.29 16.72
N HIS A 89 4.13 -8.45 16.84
CA HIS A 89 5.29 -8.50 15.92
C HIS A 89 6.04 -9.85 15.90
N ASN A 90 6.03 -10.59 17.00
CA ASN A 90 6.65 -11.92 17.13
C ASN A 90 5.68 -13.08 16.86
N ASP A 91 4.42 -12.80 16.54
CA ASP A 91 3.39 -13.81 16.34
C ASP A 91 2.71 -13.64 14.98
N PRO A 92 3.20 -14.34 13.93
CA PRO A 92 2.61 -14.26 12.60
C PRO A 92 1.19 -14.80 12.54
N GLY A 93 0.80 -15.70 13.45
CA GLY A 93 -0.57 -16.21 13.55
C GLY A 93 -1.53 -15.12 14.00
N GLN A 94 -1.15 -14.35 15.01
CA GLN A 94 -1.93 -13.19 15.48
C GLN A 94 -2.06 -12.11 14.42
N ILE A 95 -0.98 -11.81 13.68
CA ILE A 95 -1.02 -10.85 12.56
C ILE A 95 -2.00 -11.30 11.48
N ALA A 96 -2.00 -12.60 11.15
CA ALA A 96 -2.93 -13.16 10.17
C ALA A 96 -4.38 -13.08 10.66
N ARG A 97 -4.64 -13.38 11.95
CA ARG A 97 -5.95 -13.26 12.59
C ARG A 97 -6.51 -11.83 12.48
N ILE A 98 -5.76 -10.84 12.98
CA ILE A 98 -6.21 -9.44 12.98
C ILE A 98 -6.37 -8.89 11.55
N ALA A 99 -5.55 -9.34 10.59
CA ALA A 99 -5.70 -8.94 9.20
C ALA A 99 -7.04 -9.44 8.62
N ALA A 100 -7.38 -10.71 8.88
CA ALA A 100 -8.65 -11.29 8.46
C ALA A 100 -9.86 -10.60 9.12
N GLU A 101 -9.82 -10.33 10.42
CA GLU A 101 -10.89 -9.64 11.15
C GLU A 101 -11.09 -8.17 10.75
N SER A 102 -10.11 -7.58 10.07
CA SER A 102 -10.11 -6.18 9.66
C SER A 102 -10.58 -5.94 8.22
N ASP A 103 -10.94 -7.00 7.49
CA ASP A 103 -11.26 -7.00 6.06
C ASP A 103 -10.13 -6.41 5.19
N ILE A 104 -8.89 -6.51 5.66
CA ILE A 104 -7.71 -6.10 4.91
C ILE A 104 -7.16 -7.33 4.21
N GLU A 105 -7.15 -7.34 2.87
CA GLU A 105 -6.41 -8.35 2.11
C GLU A 105 -4.90 -8.00 2.14
N PRO A 106 -4.07 -8.73 2.92
CA PRO A 106 -2.68 -8.36 3.04
C PRO A 106 -1.93 -8.83 1.80
N THR A 107 -1.38 -7.88 1.05
CA THR A 107 -0.46 -8.18 -0.05
C THR A 107 0.75 -8.97 0.44
N LYS A 108 1.44 -9.69 -0.45
CA LYS A 108 2.68 -10.44 -0.11
C LYS A 108 3.72 -9.53 0.58
N ALA A 109 3.78 -8.26 0.19
CA ALA A 109 4.67 -7.27 0.81
C ALA A 109 4.22 -6.87 2.22
N ALA A 110 2.91 -6.66 2.43
CA ALA A 110 2.33 -6.34 3.74
C ALA A 110 2.51 -7.48 4.75
N ARG A 111 2.40 -8.74 4.32
CA ARG A 111 2.67 -9.91 5.19
C ARG A 111 4.10 -9.93 5.76
N ARG A 112 5.07 -9.37 5.03
CA ARG A 112 6.47 -9.21 5.50
C ARG A 112 6.68 -7.97 6.37
N ASN A 113 5.65 -7.14 6.53
CA ASN A 113 5.71 -5.90 7.29
C ASN A 113 4.49 -5.78 8.23
N PRO A 114 4.55 -6.41 9.43
CA PRO A 114 3.49 -6.36 10.42
C PRO A 114 3.07 -4.93 10.80
N ALA A 115 4.03 -3.99 10.85
CA ALA A 115 3.75 -2.60 11.14
C ALA A 115 2.84 -1.94 10.10
N LEU A 116 2.94 -2.34 8.82
CA LEU A 116 2.05 -1.83 7.78
C LEU A 116 0.63 -2.37 7.94
N ILE A 117 0.47 -3.63 8.34
CA ILE A 117 -0.84 -4.21 8.63
C ILE A 117 -1.50 -3.46 9.79
N CYS A 118 -0.81 -3.32 10.93
CA CYS A 118 -1.30 -2.59 12.09
C CYS A 118 -1.70 -1.15 11.71
N MET A 119 -0.86 -0.47 10.93
CA MET A 119 -1.13 0.89 10.47
C MET A 119 -2.36 0.98 9.56
N THR A 120 -2.56 -0.01 8.70
CA THR A 120 -3.72 -0.06 7.80
C THR A 120 -5.03 -0.31 8.57
N ILE A 121 -4.99 -1.10 9.65
CA ILE A 121 -6.13 -1.34 10.54
C ILE A 121 -6.62 -0.04 11.18
N GLY A 122 -5.69 0.76 11.73
CA GLY A 122 -6.03 2.02 12.38
C GLY A 122 -6.42 3.11 11.39
N ALA A 123 -5.64 3.29 10.32
CA ALA A 123 -5.79 4.42 9.40
C ALA A 123 -6.87 4.23 8.33
N ARG A 124 -7.17 2.98 7.93
CA ARG A 124 -8.13 2.60 6.88
C ARG A 124 -8.02 3.45 5.60
N PRO A 125 -6.88 3.40 4.89
CA PRO A 125 -6.64 4.27 3.73
C PRO A 125 -7.58 3.94 2.57
N THR A 126 -8.19 4.97 1.97
CA THR A 126 -9.14 4.84 0.86
C THR A 126 -8.50 5.06 -0.51
N ASN A 127 -7.41 5.82 -0.59
CA ASN A 127 -6.74 6.15 -1.85
C ASN A 127 -5.23 5.80 -1.83
N THR A 128 -4.58 5.90 -2.99
CA THR A 128 -3.17 5.53 -3.17
C THR A 128 -2.24 6.42 -2.33
N ASP A 129 -2.51 7.71 -2.22
CA ASP A 129 -1.68 8.63 -1.43
C ASP A 129 -1.69 8.31 0.06
N GLN A 130 -2.86 7.99 0.61
CA GLN A 130 -3.00 7.54 1.99
C GLN A 130 -2.27 6.22 2.22
N ARG A 131 -2.32 5.27 1.27
CA ARG A 131 -1.55 4.02 1.35
C ARG A 131 -0.05 4.28 1.37
N LYS A 132 0.44 5.24 0.59
CA LYS A 132 1.85 5.67 0.60
C LYS A 132 2.25 6.25 1.96
N LEU A 133 1.40 7.11 2.54
CA LEU A 133 1.60 7.63 3.89
C LEU A 133 1.66 6.49 4.93
N CYS A 134 0.70 5.55 4.90
CA CYS A 134 0.74 4.39 5.80
C CYS A 134 2.05 3.60 5.69
N SER A 135 2.58 3.42 4.47
CA SER A 135 3.89 2.79 4.25
C SER A 135 5.04 3.57 4.89
N ASP A 136 5.08 4.88 4.68
CA ASP A 136 6.11 5.75 5.26
C ASP A 136 6.07 5.74 6.80
N TRP A 137 4.90 5.82 7.41
CA TRP A 137 4.74 5.79 8.86
C TRP A 137 4.95 4.40 9.47
N SER A 138 4.63 3.32 8.73
CA SER A 138 4.99 1.96 9.16
C SER A 138 6.51 1.81 9.32
N MET A 139 7.31 2.57 8.57
CA MET A 139 8.77 2.60 8.72
C MET A 139 9.18 3.17 10.09
N LEU A 140 8.48 4.19 10.57
CA LEU A 140 8.74 4.80 11.87
C LEU A 140 8.40 3.83 13.00
N LEU A 141 7.25 3.16 12.93
CA LEU A 141 6.87 2.10 13.89
C LEU A 141 7.90 0.96 13.95
N ARG A 142 8.42 0.54 12.80
CA ARG A 142 9.48 -0.47 12.73
C ARG A 142 10.79 0.00 13.36
N CYS A 143 11.14 1.27 13.19
CA CYS A 143 12.37 1.82 13.76
C CYS A 143 12.25 1.87 15.29
N ALA A 144 11.13 2.36 15.81
CA ALA A 144 10.84 2.35 17.24
C ALA A 144 10.92 0.93 17.83
N LEU A 145 10.33 -0.06 17.14
CA LEU A 145 10.38 -1.46 17.54
C LEU A 145 11.82 -2.02 17.50
N ALA A 146 12.59 -1.70 16.46
CA ALA A 146 13.98 -2.13 16.33
C ALA A 146 14.92 -1.51 17.39
N GLU A 147 14.58 -0.32 17.88
CA GLU A 147 15.26 0.35 19.01
C GLU A 147 14.70 -0.07 20.37
N SER A 148 13.72 -0.98 20.40
CA SER A 148 13.03 -1.42 21.62
C SER A 148 12.47 -0.24 22.43
N THR A 149 11.90 0.75 21.73
CA THR A 149 11.33 1.94 22.36
C THR A 149 10.12 1.54 23.20
N PRO A 150 10.09 1.82 24.52
CA PRO A 150 8.91 1.57 25.34
C PRO A 150 7.70 2.35 24.83
N VAL A 151 6.51 1.77 24.96
CA VAL A 151 5.24 2.37 24.50
C VAL A 151 5.04 3.78 25.09
N GLU A 152 5.44 3.99 26.34
CA GLU A 152 5.29 5.26 27.07
C GLU A 152 6.21 6.36 26.53
N LYS A 153 7.32 5.98 25.89
CA LYS A 153 8.32 6.89 25.31
C LYS A 153 8.14 7.08 23.81
N PHE A 154 7.17 6.41 23.21
CA PHE A 154 7.00 6.38 21.77
C PHE A 154 6.67 7.78 21.18
N THR A 155 5.85 8.59 21.86
CA THR A 155 5.53 9.96 21.40
C THR A 155 6.80 10.82 21.31
N GLY A 156 7.62 10.84 22.36
CA GLY A 156 8.90 11.55 22.35
C GLY A 156 9.92 10.95 21.36
N PHE A 157 9.76 9.70 20.92
CA PHE A 157 10.55 9.16 19.81
C PHE A 157 10.09 9.75 18.47
N VAL A 158 8.78 9.79 18.21
CA VAL A 158 8.20 10.36 16.98
C VAL A 158 8.61 11.82 16.78
N GLU A 159 8.63 12.62 17.85
CA GLU A 159 9.00 14.04 17.80
C GLU A 159 10.47 14.28 17.39
N ARG A 160 11.37 13.35 17.74
CA ARG A 160 12.81 13.50 17.53
C ARG A 160 13.32 12.80 16.28
N THR A 161 12.58 11.83 15.76
CA THR A 161 13.04 10.96 14.68
C THR A 161 12.26 11.22 13.39
N SER A 162 12.98 11.52 12.31
CA SER A 162 12.35 11.67 11.00
C SER A 162 12.19 10.32 10.28
N ILE A 163 11.20 10.22 9.38
CA ILE A 163 11.02 9.04 8.51
C ILE A 163 12.27 8.76 7.66
N ARG A 164 13.00 9.82 7.26
CA ARG A 164 14.25 9.70 6.50
C ARG A 164 15.30 8.94 7.32
N ASP A 165 15.44 9.28 8.59
CA ASP A 165 16.41 8.64 9.49
C ASP A 165 16.05 7.17 9.71
N CYS A 166 14.76 6.88 9.92
CA CYS A 166 14.24 5.51 10.03
C CYS A 166 14.57 4.66 8.78
N LYS A 167 14.41 5.23 7.57
CA LYS A 167 14.75 4.54 6.31
C LYS A 167 16.23 4.18 6.25
N VAL A 168 17.11 5.11 6.63
CA VAL A 168 18.57 4.89 6.67
C VAL A 168 18.93 3.83 7.72
N ALA A 169 18.35 3.92 8.92
CA ALA A 169 18.59 2.98 10.01
C ALA A 169 18.19 1.55 9.63
N ILE A 170 16.98 1.36 9.09
CA ILE A 170 16.50 0.03 8.66
C ILE A 170 17.31 -0.50 7.48
N ALA A 171 17.71 0.34 6.53
CA ALA A 171 18.59 -0.08 5.45
C ALA A 171 19.95 -0.58 5.98
N LYS A 172 20.53 0.14 6.95
CA LYS A 172 21.78 -0.25 7.63
C LYS A 172 21.62 -1.57 8.39
N GLN A 173 20.51 -1.76 9.11
CA GLN A 173 20.22 -3.01 9.83
C GLN A 173 20.06 -4.19 8.87
N LYS A 174 19.32 -4.01 7.77
CA LYS A 174 19.18 -5.04 6.72
C LYS A 174 20.52 -5.40 6.09
N ARG A 175 21.39 -4.42 5.82
CA ARG A 175 22.75 -4.67 5.31
C ARG A 175 23.57 -5.48 6.31
N ARG A 176 23.54 -5.12 7.60
CA ARG A 176 24.22 -5.87 8.66
C ARG A 176 23.71 -7.30 8.79
N ALA A 177 22.39 -7.51 8.74
CA ALA A 177 21.80 -8.84 8.80
C ALA A 177 22.18 -9.72 7.60
N LYS A 178 22.22 -9.15 6.38
CA LYS A 178 22.69 -9.86 5.19
C LYS A 178 24.16 -10.28 5.30
N LEU A 179 25.03 -9.36 5.77
CA LEU A 179 26.44 -9.64 5.99
C LEU A 179 26.63 -10.74 7.05
N ALA A 180 25.88 -10.69 8.15
CA ALA A 180 25.93 -11.71 9.19
C ALA A 180 25.45 -13.09 8.69
N ALA A 181 24.51 -13.12 7.74
CA ALA A 181 24.03 -14.36 7.12
C ALA A 181 24.97 -14.92 6.04
N GLY A 182 26.13 -14.29 5.80
CA GLY A 182 27.08 -14.72 4.76
C GLY A 182 26.53 -14.58 3.33
N LEU A 183 25.41 -13.87 3.15
CA LEU A 183 24.84 -13.64 1.83
C LEU A 183 25.70 -12.61 1.11
N PRO A 184 26.10 -12.87 -0.15
CA PRO A 184 26.87 -11.92 -0.94
C PRO A 184 26.09 -10.61 -0.96
N THR A 185 26.67 -9.59 -0.33
CA THR A 185 26.14 -8.25 -0.39
C THR A 185 26.47 -7.76 -1.79
N VAL A 186 25.55 -8.01 -2.73
CA VAL A 186 25.52 -7.24 -3.97
C VAL A 186 25.48 -5.80 -3.51
N GLU A 187 26.60 -5.10 -3.64
CA GLU A 187 26.65 -3.69 -3.28
C GLU A 187 25.47 -3.05 -4.00
N PRO A 188 24.59 -2.32 -3.28
CA PRO A 188 23.60 -1.52 -3.98
C PRO A 188 24.43 -0.63 -4.87
N ARG A 189 24.47 -0.92 -6.17
CA ARG A 189 25.16 -0.11 -7.18
C ARG A 189 24.76 1.30 -6.82
N SER A 190 25.71 2.03 -6.24
CA SER A 190 25.52 3.41 -5.86
C SER A 190 24.91 4.02 -7.10
N SER A 191 23.72 4.59 -6.96
CA SER A 191 23.12 5.40 -8.01
C SER A 191 23.96 6.68 -8.12
N GLY A 192 25.27 6.54 -8.38
CA GLY A 192 25.99 7.48 -9.20
C GLY A 192 25.29 7.52 -10.56
N PRO A 193 25.31 8.69 -11.21
CA PRO A 193 24.57 8.93 -12.44
C PRO A 193 24.84 7.78 -13.40
N ALA A 194 23.77 7.23 -13.97
CA ALA A 194 23.74 6.04 -14.81
C ALA A 194 24.97 5.92 -15.72
N VAL A 195 26.00 5.18 -15.27
CA VAL A 195 27.03 4.65 -16.13
C VAL A 195 26.74 3.17 -16.22
N ALA A 196 26.21 2.80 -17.40
CA ALA A 196 25.83 1.47 -17.77
C ALA A 196 27.02 0.51 -17.55
N GLU A 197 26.71 -0.67 -17.00
CA GLU A 197 27.59 -1.81 -17.11
C GLU A 197 26.84 -2.95 -17.80
N PRO A 198 27.59 -3.81 -18.48
CA PRO A 198 27.25 -4.45 -19.74
C PRO A 198 26.50 -5.75 -19.50
N ASP A 199 25.67 -6.15 -20.46
CA ASP A 199 25.67 -7.56 -20.82
C ASP A 199 24.99 -7.82 -22.17
N HIS A 200 25.58 -8.79 -22.88
CA HIS A 200 25.11 -9.40 -24.14
C HIS A 200 25.34 -8.60 -25.42
N ALA A 201 25.79 -9.33 -26.45
CA ALA A 201 25.90 -8.93 -27.85
C ALA A 201 24.51 -8.56 -28.41
N ARG A 202 24.02 -7.39 -28.02
CA ARG A 202 22.77 -6.80 -28.44
C ARG A 202 23.16 -5.68 -29.39
N GLU A 203 22.70 -5.80 -30.62
CA GLU A 203 22.89 -4.84 -31.72
C GLU A 203 22.85 -3.40 -31.20
N GLU A 204 23.82 -2.59 -31.66
CA GLU A 204 24.06 -1.19 -31.31
C GLU A 204 22.80 -0.34 -31.53
N GLY A 205 21.88 -0.40 -30.56
CA GLY A 205 20.66 0.37 -30.54
C GLY A 205 20.98 1.78 -30.03
N SER A 206 20.72 2.77 -30.88
CA SER A 206 20.89 4.19 -30.56
C SER A 206 20.19 4.56 -29.23
N PRO A 207 20.74 5.52 -28.46
CA PRO A 207 20.18 5.94 -27.17
C PRO A 207 18.69 6.31 -27.32
N ARG A 208 17.83 5.67 -26.53
CA ARG A 208 16.37 5.91 -26.56
C ARG A 208 15.99 6.92 -25.48
N LEU A 209 15.37 8.03 -25.87
CA LEU A 209 14.82 9.00 -24.92
C LEU A 209 13.39 8.59 -24.52
N GLU A 210 13.17 8.44 -23.22
CA GLU A 210 11.87 8.14 -22.61
C GLU A 210 11.32 9.37 -21.89
N LEU A 211 10.15 9.86 -22.30
CA LEU A 211 9.46 10.95 -21.60
C LEU A 211 8.48 10.35 -20.60
N ARG A 212 8.68 10.64 -19.30
CA ARG A 212 7.75 10.26 -18.23
C ARG A 212 6.86 11.42 -17.87
N LEU A 213 5.57 11.28 -18.15
CA LEU A 213 4.58 12.30 -17.82
C LEU A 213 4.16 12.16 -16.35
N HIS A 214 4.45 13.18 -15.55
CA HIS A 214 4.00 13.29 -14.17
C HIS A 214 2.97 14.41 -14.06
N GLY A 215 1.73 14.13 -14.45
CA GLY A 215 0.61 15.07 -14.37
C GLY A 215 -0.22 14.89 -13.10
N ALA A 216 -0.90 15.98 -12.68
CA ALA A 216 -1.90 15.95 -11.60
C ALA A 216 -3.16 15.14 -11.96
N ASP A 217 -3.45 15.02 -13.27
CA ASP A 217 -4.64 14.35 -13.81
C ASP A 217 -4.29 13.11 -14.69
N GLY A 218 -3.02 12.70 -14.74
CA GLY A 218 -2.58 11.55 -15.55
C GLY A 218 -2.49 10.26 -14.72
N THR A 219 -2.81 9.12 -15.33
CA THR A 219 -2.44 7.80 -14.79
C THR A 219 -0.94 7.74 -14.60
N THR A 220 -0.49 7.65 -13.35
CA THR A 220 0.93 7.61 -12.98
C THR A 220 1.67 6.53 -13.75
N GLY A 221 2.58 6.93 -14.64
CA GLY A 221 3.59 6.03 -15.21
C GLY A 221 3.56 5.82 -16.72
N GLU A 222 2.75 6.56 -17.47
CA GLU A 222 2.83 6.49 -18.94
C GLU A 222 4.20 6.99 -19.41
N THR A 223 4.92 6.08 -20.07
CA THR A 223 6.24 6.36 -20.67
C THR A 223 6.01 6.47 -22.17
N VAL A 224 6.18 7.66 -22.71
CA VAL A 224 6.04 7.92 -24.14
C VAL A 224 7.43 7.85 -24.76
N GLU A 225 7.57 6.98 -25.75
CA GLU A 225 8.80 6.83 -26.51
C GLU A 225 8.88 7.93 -27.56
N LEU A 226 9.94 8.74 -27.50
CA LEU A 226 10.15 9.84 -28.43
C LEU A 226 10.78 9.31 -29.73
N PRO A 227 10.25 9.68 -30.92
CA PRO A 227 10.88 9.34 -32.20
C PRO A 227 12.36 9.76 -32.26
N ALA A 228 13.21 8.97 -32.93
CA ALA A 228 14.64 9.29 -33.02
C ALA A 228 14.92 10.65 -33.70
N SER A 229 14.02 11.09 -34.60
CA SER A 229 14.12 12.37 -35.31
C SER A 229 14.17 13.59 -34.40
N ILE A 230 13.68 13.47 -33.16
CA ILE A 230 13.51 14.62 -32.26
C ILE A 230 14.52 14.64 -31.11
N HIS A 231 15.35 13.60 -31.01
CA HIS A 231 16.34 13.48 -29.95
C HIS A 231 17.38 14.59 -30.04
N GLY A 232 17.85 14.92 -31.25
CA GLY A 232 18.79 16.03 -31.46
C GLY A 232 18.24 17.36 -30.94
N THR A 233 17.03 17.72 -31.34
CA THR A 233 16.38 18.98 -30.95
C THR A 233 16.16 19.09 -29.43
N VAL A 234 15.78 17.98 -28.78
CA VAL A 234 15.60 17.95 -27.32
C VAL A 234 16.94 18.07 -26.60
N MET A 235 17.97 17.36 -27.07
CA MET A 235 19.30 17.41 -26.47
C MET A 235 19.97 18.78 -26.66
N ASP A 236 19.81 19.40 -27.82
CA ASP A 236 20.31 20.76 -28.09
C ASP A 236 19.64 21.78 -27.18
N ALA A 237 18.31 21.68 -26.97
CA ALA A 237 17.59 22.57 -26.06
C ALA A 237 18.08 22.44 -24.61
N LEU A 238 18.39 21.23 -24.15
CA LEU A 238 18.86 20.94 -22.78
C LEU A 238 20.31 21.35 -22.54
N THR A 239 21.17 21.21 -23.57
CA THR A 239 22.62 21.45 -23.46
C THR A 239 23.03 22.89 -23.82
N ALA A 240 22.18 23.63 -24.54
CA ALA A 240 22.48 25.00 -24.89
C ALA A 240 22.61 25.92 -23.65
N PRO A 241 23.64 26.78 -23.59
CA PRO A 241 23.94 27.61 -22.43
C PRO A 241 22.76 28.53 -22.08
N GLY A 242 22.55 28.79 -20.79
CA GLY A 242 21.47 29.66 -20.31
C GLY A 242 20.98 29.31 -18.92
N SER A 243 20.07 30.14 -18.41
CA SER A 243 19.40 29.88 -17.14
C SER A 243 18.55 28.60 -17.24
N GLN A 244 18.18 28.02 -16.10
CA GLN A 244 17.31 26.83 -16.09
C GLN A 244 15.94 27.15 -16.71
N ILE A 245 15.43 28.37 -16.49
CA ILE A 245 14.14 28.82 -17.01
C ILE A 245 14.19 28.91 -18.54
N GLU A 246 15.21 29.56 -19.11
CA GLU A 246 15.38 29.66 -20.57
C GLU A 246 15.52 28.28 -21.25
N ARG A 247 16.17 27.33 -20.58
CA ARG A 247 16.28 25.94 -21.06
C ARG A 247 14.93 25.23 -21.05
N LEU A 248 14.12 25.44 -20.01
CA LEU A 248 12.77 24.89 -19.94
C LEU A 248 11.84 25.54 -20.99
N GLU A 249 11.94 26.84 -21.23
CA GLU A 249 11.17 27.54 -22.27
C GLU A 249 11.52 27.03 -23.67
N ARG A 250 12.82 26.85 -23.96
CA ARG A 250 13.29 26.23 -25.22
C ARG A 250 12.77 24.81 -25.39
N LEU A 251 12.85 23.99 -24.34
CA LEU A 251 12.32 22.63 -24.35
C LEU A 251 10.81 22.61 -24.60
N ALA A 252 10.06 23.49 -23.93
CA ALA A 252 8.62 23.61 -24.10
C ALA A 252 8.25 24.02 -25.54
N ALA A 253 8.97 24.97 -26.13
CA ALA A 253 8.77 25.38 -27.52
C ALA A 253 9.04 24.23 -28.51
N SER A 254 10.12 23.46 -28.31
CA SER A 254 10.45 22.29 -29.14
C SER A 254 9.38 21.19 -29.03
N LEU A 255 8.86 20.92 -27.83
CA LEU A 255 7.79 19.94 -27.62
C LEU A 255 6.46 20.40 -28.22
N GLN A 256 6.15 21.70 -28.18
CA GLN A 256 4.96 22.25 -28.82
C GLN A 256 5.04 22.17 -30.34
N ALA A 257 6.20 22.44 -30.93
CA ALA A 257 6.42 22.28 -32.37
C ALA A 257 6.21 20.83 -32.80
N LEU A 258 6.77 19.88 -32.04
CA LEU A 258 6.55 18.45 -32.24
C LEU A 258 5.06 18.07 -32.20
N ALA A 259 4.35 18.53 -31.17
CA ALA A 259 2.93 18.20 -31.02
C ALA A 259 2.13 18.65 -32.26
N ARG A 260 2.47 19.82 -32.84
CA ARG A 260 1.85 20.31 -34.08
C ARG A 260 2.17 19.42 -35.28
N GLU A 261 3.43 19.00 -35.44
CA GLU A 261 3.83 18.09 -36.53
C GLU A 261 3.11 16.74 -36.44
N LEU A 262 2.99 16.18 -35.24
CA LEU A 262 2.26 14.92 -35.01
C LEU A 262 0.77 15.05 -35.33
N THR A 263 0.13 16.16 -34.95
CA THR A 263 -1.28 16.41 -35.30
C THR A 263 -1.51 16.59 -36.79
N LEU A 264 -0.54 17.15 -37.52
CA LEU A 264 -0.62 17.32 -38.98
C LEU A 264 -0.40 15.99 -39.71
N GLY A 265 0.51 15.14 -39.22
CA GLY A 265 0.81 13.83 -39.81
C GLY A 265 -0.34 12.81 -39.71
N THR A 266 -1.21 12.93 -38.72
CA THR A 266 -2.40 12.06 -38.58
C THR A 266 -3.56 12.43 -39.52
N GLY A 267 -3.48 13.56 -40.24
CA GLY A 267 -4.56 14.08 -41.09
C GLY A 267 -4.58 13.60 -42.54
N THR A 268 -3.55 12.88 -43.01
CA THR A 268 -3.44 12.39 -44.40
C THR A 268 -3.89 10.94 -44.56
N GLY A 269 -4.92 10.53 -43.82
CA GLY A 269 -5.72 9.38 -44.18
C GLY A 269 -6.64 9.78 -45.31
N ASP A 270 -6.25 9.45 -46.54
CA ASP A 270 -7.07 9.58 -47.75
C ASP A 270 -8.49 9.08 -47.43
N PRO A 271 -9.53 9.94 -47.49
CA PRO A 271 -10.90 9.51 -47.21
C PRO A 271 -11.25 8.48 -48.28
N ARG A 272 -11.15 7.21 -47.91
CA ARG A 272 -11.60 6.09 -48.74
C ARG A 272 -13.06 6.42 -49.10
N PRO A 273 -13.41 6.55 -50.38
CA PRO A 273 -14.76 6.85 -50.79
C PRO A 273 -15.61 5.64 -50.41
N ASP A 274 -16.31 5.76 -49.28
CA ASP A 274 -17.28 4.78 -48.84
C ASP A 274 -18.51 4.99 -49.73
N GLY A 275 -18.60 4.16 -50.77
CA GLY A 275 -19.75 4.06 -51.66
C GLY A 275 -20.91 3.36 -50.97
N GLY A 276 -21.36 3.88 -49.83
CA GLY A 276 -22.58 3.46 -49.14
C GLY A 276 -23.74 4.31 -49.63
N GLU A 277 -24.62 3.72 -50.43
CA GLU A 277 -25.88 4.32 -50.87
C GLU A 277 -26.76 4.73 -49.67
N PRO A 278 -27.49 5.86 -49.76
CA PRO A 278 -28.44 6.26 -48.74
C PRO A 278 -29.70 5.40 -48.85
N GLU A 279 -29.84 4.40 -47.98
CA GLU A 279 -31.11 3.74 -47.73
C GLU A 279 -31.98 4.69 -46.91
N ALA A 280 -32.98 5.25 -47.58
CA ALA A 280 -34.02 6.05 -46.97
C ALA A 280 -34.95 5.13 -46.18
N ASP A 281 -34.90 5.20 -44.85
CA ASP A 281 -35.99 4.68 -44.01
C ASP A 281 -36.67 5.83 -43.25
N GLU A 282 -37.73 6.25 -43.92
CA GLU A 282 -39.06 6.61 -43.44
C GLU A 282 -39.29 6.81 -41.94
N ALA A 283 -39.96 7.93 -41.69
CA ALA A 283 -40.43 8.41 -40.41
C ALA A 283 -41.34 7.43 -39.67
N THR A 284 -41.31 7.49 -38.33
CA THR A 284 -42.57 7.46 -37.56
C THR A 284 -42.39 8.24 -36.26
N ALA A 285 -43.12 9.35 -36.20
CA ALA A 285 -43.44 10.06 -34.98
C ALA A 285 -44.56 9.29 -34.27
N GLU A 286 -44.40 8.98 -32.99
CA GLU A 286 -45.55 8.73 -32.13
C GLU A 286 -45.32 9.40 -30.77
N ALA A 287 -46.18 10.38 -30.52
CA ALA A 287 -46.38 11.01 -29.24
C ALA A 287 -47.23 10.09 -28.35
N ALA A 288 -46.88 9.97 -27.07
CA ALA A 288 -47.84 9.60 -26.05
C ALA A 288 -47.47 10.23 -24.70
N ASP A 289 -48.39 11.09 -24.29
CA ASP A 289 -48.56 11.79 -23.03
C ASP A 289 -49.36 10.87 -22.08
N VAL A 290 -48.83 10.54 -20.89
CA VAL A 290 -49.54 10.29 -19.60
C VAL A 290 -48.53 10.41 -18.45
#